data_AF-A0A3M8DNR1-F1
#
_entry.id   AF-A0A3M8DNR1-F1
#
_cell.length_a   1.000
_cell.length_b   1.000
_cell.length_c   1.000
_cell.angle_alpha   90.00
_cell.angle_beta   90.00
_cell.angle_gamma   90.00
#
_symmetry.space_group_name_H-M   'P 1'
#
loop_
_entity.id
_entity.type
_entity.pdbx_description
1 polymer ?
#
loop_
_entity_poly.entity_id
_entity_poly.type
_entity_poly.pdbx_seq_one_letter_code
_entity_poly.pdbx_strand_id
1 'polypeptide(L)'
;MKRLVPALMTICLLAVSPAGLIHANPVAATPVSTDWSEASYIGDISGKTHVYRNGNMKQMIMTKDNKLTVLYTAKMGVLLTPHVYPVPGQPERYLIWFEEQVGNTLTDHILVLNANGTFAEVTNMPQQGFGAYTLKWSPDGKKAFYMAENAQNHEGVIGVITPDKHVFEPIFGMIRARATYAESVVGMLHKWHADWIDANNVLLLDGRKGNFYTVDMVNKNFHASYAKTTFQVKNMKVLQGLPDYALLEVGNSRYDLGFMGTDRVHLVNWKTSRILEVPRAIYGSVQTYDQQYLGMTSSKQPVFGETVKLGNQYAFSMISLNPVQNIKKNLLVTSLRNEYLAPQSFSLSPDGSLAAVSMVNPETGAYVTFVAKTANGAVVLERKTAEARTLGWKDNQTLLLGTEAVVVKK
;
A
#
# COMPACT_ATOMS: atom_id res chain seq x y z
N MET A 1 -83.55 -21.97 37.77
CA MET A 1 -82.78 -21.41 36.63
C MET A 1 -81.63 -20.59 37.20
N LYS A 2 -80.41 -20.85 36.73
CA LYS A 2 -79.14 -20.27 37.22
C LYS A 2 -78.76 -19.03 36.40
N ARG A 3 -77.84 -18.23 36.98
CA ARG A 3 -76.85 -17.32 36.36
C ARG A 3 -77.29 -15.86 36.18
N LEU A 4 -76.42 -14.85 36.34
CA LEU A 4 -75.06 -14.72 36.90
C LEU A 4 -74.85 -13.21 37.14
N VAL A 5 -74.13 -12.85 38.20
CA VAL A 5 -73.55 -11.50 38.39
C VAL A 5 -72.23 -11.45 37.60
N PRO A 6 -71.88 -10.36 36.89
CA PRO A 6 -70.56 -10.24 36.29
C PRO A 6 -69.53 -9.80 37.34
N ALA A 7 -68.49 -10.62 37.49
CA ALA A 7 -67.29 -10.33 38.25
C ALA A 7 -66.35 -9.40 37.48
N LEU A 8 -65.72 -8.47 38.20
CA LEU A 8 -64.60 -7.66 37.74
C LEU A 8 -63.47 -8.58 37.26
N MET A 9 -62.97 -8.32 36.06
CA MET A 9 -61.76 -8.94 35.52
C MET A 9 -60.66 -7.89 35.46
N THR A 10 -59.73 -7.95 36.42
CA THR A 10 -58.48 -7.18 36.42
C THR A 10 -57.53 -7.83 35.43
N ILE A 11 -57.21 -7.12 34.34
CA ILE A 11 -56.19 -7.54 33.36
C ILE A 11 -54.83 -7.12 33.89
N CYS A 12 -54.00 -8.10 34.31
CA CYS A 12 -52.56 -7.90 34.45
C CYS A 12 -51.93 -7.86 33.05
N LEU A 13 -51.51 -6.68 32.59
CA LEU A 13 -50.57 -6.57 31.47
C LEU A 13 -49.17 -6.98 31.96
N LEU A 14 -48.75 -8.19 31.59
CA LEU A 14 -47.34 -8.57 31.55
C LEU A 14 -46.70 -7.88 30.35
N ALA A 15 -45.92 -6.82 30.61
CA ALA A 15 -45.05 -6.23 29.60
C ALA A 15 -43.88 -7.18 29.33
N VAL A 16 -43.90 -7.82 28.17
CA VAL A 16 -42.77 -8.54 27.59
C VAL A 16 -41.87 -7.48 26.95
N SER A 17 -40.70 -7.19 27.54
CA SER A 17 -39.69 -6.35 26.91
C SER A 17 -38.92 -7.15 25.83
N PRO A 18 -38.77 -6.64 24.60
CA PRO A 18 -38.00 -7.30 23.56
C PRO A 18 -36.49 -7.21 23.83
N ALA A 19 -35.79 -8.23 23.34
CA ALA A 19 -34.39 -8.56 23.52
C ALA A 19 -33.38 -7.42 23.25
N GLY A 20 -32.36 -7.35 24.11
CA GLY A 20 -30.97 -7.49 23.65
C GLY A 20 -30.21 -6.24 23.22
N LEU A 21 -30.27 -5.14 23.98
CA LEU A 21 -29.19 -4.14 23.95
C LEU A 21 -28.06 -4.60 24.88
N ILE A 22 -26.98 -5.14 24.29
CA ILE A 22 -25.73 -5.40 25.01
C ILE A 22 -25.14 -4.03 25.38
N HIS A 23 -25.38 -3.60 26.62
CA HIS A 23 -24.55 -2.57 27.24
C HIS A 23 -23.15 -3.17 27.41
N ALA A 24 -22.16 -2.59 26.72
CA ALA A 24 -20.77 -2.87 27.03
C ALA A 24 -20.51 -2.40 28.46
N ASN A 25 -20.34 -3.34 29.39
CA ASN A 25 -19.84 -3.03 30.72
C ASN A 25 -18.47 -2.35 30.58
N PRO A 26 -18.18 -1.26 31.31
CA PRO A 26 -16.83 -0.74 31.39
C PRO A 26 -15.96 -1.83 32.01
N VAL A 27 -15.08 -2.40 31.19
CA VAL A 27 -14.09 -3.38 31.63
C VAL A 27 -13.23 -2.68 32.69
N ALA A 28 -13.16 -3.26 33.90
CA ALA A 28 -12.28 -2.79 34.95
C ALA A 28 -10.87 -2.63 34.38
N ALA A 29 -10.26 -1.46 34.57
CA ALA A 29 -8.95 -1.15 34.01
C ALA A 29 -7.93 -2.22 34.47
N THR A 30 -7.47 -3.05 33.55
CA THR A 30 -6.41 -4.02 33.81
C THR A 30 -5.17 -3.24 34.24
N PRO A 31 -4.52 -3.59 35.37
CA PRO A 31 -3.32 -2.89 35.79
C PRO A 31 -2.27 -2.94 34.67
N VAL A 32 -1.72 -1.77 34.36
CA VAL A 32 -0.62 -1.65 33.40
C VAL A 32 0.60 -2.33 34.04
N SER A 33 1.20 -3.29 33.33
CA SER A 33 2.48 -3.84 33.77
C SER A 33 3.48 -2.71 33.98
N THR A 34 4.04 -2.58 35.18
CA THR A 34 5.05 -1.56 35.50
C THR A 34 6.45 -1.94 35.00
N ASP A 35 6.63 -3.17 34.51
CA ASP A 35 7.89 -3.60 33.92
C ASP A 35 7.98 -3.22 32.43
N TRP A 36 8.64 -2.08 32.20
CA TRP A 36 8.89 -1.50 30.87
C TRP A 36 10.29 -1.79 30.34
N SER A 37 11.11 -2.48 31.12
CA SER A 37 12.51 -2.71 30.79
C SER A 37 12.70 -3.49 29.47
N GLU A 38 11.66 -4.20 29.05
CA GLU A 38 11.61 -5.03 27.84
C GLU A 38 10.61 -4.54 26.78
N ALA A 39 10.11 -3.30 26.87
CA ALA A 39 9.18 -2.79 25.87
C ALA A 39 9.83 -2.71 24.48
N SER A 40 9.21 -3.35 23.49
CA SER A 40 9.63 -3.28 22.09
C SER A 40 8.92 -2.13 21.38
N TYR A 41 9.69 -1.24 20.78
CA TYR A 41 9.17 -0.16 19.93
C TYR A 41 8.54 -0.72 18.65
N ILE A 42 7.33 -0.26 18.33
CA ILE A 42 6.59 -0.70 17.14
C ILE A 42 6.76 0.32 16.02
N GLY A 43 6.57 1.61 16.32
CA GLY A 43 6.60 2.65 15.31
C GLY A 43 6.30 4.03 15.84
N ASP A 44 6.73 5.03 15.06
CA ASP A 44 6.43 6.43 15.30
C ASP A 44 5.13 6.76 14.59
N ILE A 45 4.16 7.27 15.33
CA ILE A 45 2.85 7.62 14.80
C ILE A 45 2.90 9.09 14.34
N SER A 46 3.28 9.96 15.26
CA SER A 46 3.70 11.34 15.04
C SER A 46 4.83 11.55 16.03
N GLY A 47 5.81 12.45 15.84
CA GLY A 47 6.96 12.59 16.77
C GLY A 47 6.64 12.91 18.25
N LYS A 48 5.36 12.83 18.66
CA LYS A 48 4.80 12.90 20.02
C LYS A 48 4.00 11.67 20.45
N THR A 49 3.73 10.74 19.53
CA THR A 49 2.92 9.54 19.72
C THR A 49 3.72 8.31 19.30
N HIS A 50 3.96 7.39 20.23
CA HIS A 50 4.68 6.16 19.96
C HIS A 50 3.86 4.96 20.41
N VAL A 51 3.98 3.85 19.68
CA VAL A 51 3.38 2.57 20.09
C VAL A 51 4.46 1.59 20.48
N TYR A 52 4.20 0.88 21.57
CA TYR A 52 5.06 -0.14 22.13
C TYR A 52 4.27 -1.41 22.37
N ARG A 53 4.99 -2.52 22.35
CA ARG A 53 4.56 -3.78 22.91
C ARG A 53 5.33 -4.01 24.20
N ASN A 54 4.66 -4.45 25.26
CA ASN A 54 5.34 -4.76 26.51
C ASN A 54 6.20 -6.05 26.40
N GLY A 55 7.08 -6.30 27.38
CA GLY A 55 8.04 -7.41 27.35
C GLY A 55 7.42 -8.80 27.20
N ASN A 56 6.31 -9.05 27.90
CA ASN A 56 5.58 -10.32 27.80
C ASN A 56 4.68 -10.42 26.55
N MET A 57 4.71 -9.41 25.68
CA MET A 57 3.93 -9.33 24.44
C MET A 57 2.41 -9.43 24.64
N LYS A 58 1.87 -9.23 25.85
CA LYS A 58 0.42 -9.29 26.11
C LYS A 58 -0.27 -7.96 25.90
N GLN A 59 0.46 -6.84 25.94
CA GLN A 59 -0.15 -5.51 25.87
C GLN A 59 0.49 -4.68 24.77
N MET A 60 -0.37 -3.97 24.04
CA MET A 60 0.02 -2.90 23.13
C MET A 60 -0.36 -1.57 23.77
N ILE A 61 0.58 -0.64 23.77
CA ILE A 61 0.51 0.57 24.59
C ILE A 61 0.97 1.74 23.75
N MET A 62 0.26 2.85 23.87
CA MET A 62 0.59 4.13 23.25
C MET A 62 1.13 5.09 24.30
N THR A 63 2.20 5.82 23.98
CA THR A 63 2.52 7.09 24.63
C THR A 63 1.99 8.22 23.76
N LYS A 64 1.26 9.17 24.33
CA LYS A 64 0.91 10.43 23.68
C LYS A 64 1.01 11.55 24.71
N ASP A 65 1.77 12.60 24.42
CA ASP A 65 2.00 13.73 25.33
C ASP A 65 2.47 13.26 26.74
N ASN A 66 3.41 12.30 26.77
CA ASN A 66 3.93 11.63 27.98
C ASN A 66 2.89 10.83 28.79
N LYS A 67 1.67 10.63 28.27
CA LYS A 67 0.65 9.78 28.87
C LYS A 67 0.64 8.39 28.23
N LEU A 68 0.74 7.37 29.08
CA LEU A 68 0.63 5.97 28.70
C LEU A 68 -0.84 5.55 28.64
N THR A 69 -1.23 4.87 27.55
CA THR A 69 -2.58 4.33 27.34
C THR A 69 -2.47 2.92 26.78
N VAL A 70 -3.06 1.93 27.46
CA VAL A 70 -3.15 0.57 26.93
C VAL A 70 -4.15 0.57 25.77
N LEU A 71 -3.69 0.28 24.57
CA LEU A 71 -4.52 0.17 23.37
C LEU A 71 -5.21 -1.19 23.28
N TYR A 72 -4.48 -2.26 23.65
CA TYR A 72 -5.00 -3.63 23.57
C TYR A 72 -4.33 -4.52 24.59
N THR A 73 -5.07 -5.51 25.10
CA THR A 73 -4.55 -6.61 25.92
C THR A 73 -4.99 -7.92 25.27
N ALA A 74 -4.02 -8.75 24.91
CA ALA A 74 -4.26 -10.09 24.37
C ALA A 74 -5.12 -10.89 25.34
N LYS A 75 -6.20 -11.47 24.84
CA LYS A 75 -7.18 -12.21 25.66
C LYS A 75 -6.62 -13.56 26.07
N MET A 76 -5.90 -14.23 25.18
CA MET A 76 -5.39 -15.59 25.38
C MET A 76 -3.95 -15.72 24.93
N GLY A 77 -3.55 -14.97 23.90
CA GLY A 77 -2.31 -15.16 23.15
C GLY A 77 -1.21 -14.16 23.43
N VAL A 78 -0.23 -14.08 22.56
CA VAL A 78 0.76 -12.99 22.50
C VAL A 78 0.48 -12.14 21.27
N LEU A 79 0.80 -10.85 21.33
CA LEU A 79 0.70 -9.91 20.23
C LEU A 79 1.95 -10.02 19.36
N LEU A 80 1.76 -10.31 18.08
CA LEU A 80 2.81 -10.32 17.07
C LEU A 80 2.66 -9.11 16.15
N THR A 81 3.78 -8.76 15.53
CA THR A 81 3.79 -8.02 14.23
C THR A 81 2.83 -6.84 14.17
N PRO A 82 2.84 -5.89 15.12
CA PRO A 82 2.02 -4.70 14.98
C PRO A 82 2.57 -3.78 13.89
N HIS A 83 1.71 -3.32 13.00
CA HIS A 83 2.02 -2.38 11.92
C HIS A 83 1.09 -1.18 11.99
N VAL A 84 1.66 0.01 11.82
CA VAL A 84 0.95 1.28 11.87
C VAL A 84 0.78 1.82 10.45
N TYR A 85 -0.45 2.14 10.08
CA TYR A 85 -0.81 2.71 8.79
C TYR A 85 -1.47 4.09 8.98
N PRO A 86 -0.81 5.20 8.59
CA PRO A 86 -1.43 6.53 8.67
C PRO A 86 -2.62 6.63 7.73
N VAL A 87 -3.69 7.30 8.17
CA VAL A 87 -4.86 7.59 7.33
C VAL A 87 -4.53 8.78 6.42
N PRO A 88 -4.58 8.64 5.08
CA PRO A 88 -4.27 9.73 4.16
C PRO A 88 -5.14 10.97 4.39
N GLY A 89 -4.50 12.14 4.42
CA GLY A 89 -5.19 13.42 4.62
C GLY A 89 -5.70 13.67 6.04
N GLN A 90 -5.49 12.75 6.98
CA GLN A 90 -5.94 12.87 8.36
C GLN A 90 -4.75 12.73 9.32
N PRO A 91 -4.07 13.85 9.65
CA PRO A 91 -2.91 13.81 10.51
C PRO A 91 -3.31 13.25 11.88
N GLU A 92 -2.40 12.49 12.47
CA GLU A 92 -2.62 11.84 13.76
C GLU A 92 -3.75 10.79 13.80
N ARG A 93 -4.25 10.32 12.66
CA ARG A 93 -5.17 9.19 12.57
C ARG A 93 -4.49 7.97 11.92
N TYR A 94 -4.70 6.78 12.49
CA TYR A 94 -4.01 5.56 12.06
C TYR A 94 -4.90 4.32 12.14
N LEU A 95 -4.60 3.34 11.30
CA LEU A 95 -4.93 1.94 11.55
C LEU A 95 -3.72 1.25 12.15
N ILE A 96 -3.94 0.42 13.17
CA ILE A 96 -2.91 -0.43 13.76
C ILE A 96 -3.35 -1.87 13.55
N TRP A 97 -2.72 -2.57 12.62
CA TRP A 97 -2.93 -4.01 12.41
C TRP A 97 -1.94 -4.79 13.28
N PHE A 98 -2.36 -5.92 13.82
CA PHE A 98 -1.50 -6.85 14.55
C PHE A 98 -2.15 -8.24 14.59
N GLU A 99 -1.37 -9.25 14.95
CA GLU A 99 -1.85 -10.62 15.10
C GLU A 99 -1.84 -11.02 16.57
N GLU A 100 -2.91 -11.66 17.06
CA GLU A 100 -2.90 -12.36 18.35
C GLU A 100 -2.67 -13.86 18.10
N GLN A 101 -1.58 -14.39 18.67
CA GLN A 101 -1.20 -15.80 18.53
C GLN A 101 -1.59 -16.63 19.76
N VAL A 102 -2.41 -17.65 19.56
CA VAL A 102 -2.78 -18.65 20.57
C VAL A 102 -2.36 -20.04 20.09
N GLY A 103 -1.27 -20.56 20.65
CA GLY A 103 -0.64 -21.78 20.13
C GLY A 103 -0.16 -21.58 18.69
N ASN A 104 -0.67 -22.39 17.76
CA ASN A 104 -0.36 -22.29 16.32
C ASN A 104 -1.41 -21.51 15.53
N THR A 105 -2.32 -20.82 16.21
CA THR A 105 -3.42 -20.08 15.59
C THR A 105 -3.13 -18.59 15.66
N LEU A 106 -3.22 -17.90 14.52
CA LEU A 106 -3.15 -16.44 14.41
C LEU A 106 -4.55 -15.86 14.25
N THR A 107 -4.79 -14.68 14.82
CA THR A 107 -6.03 -13.91 14.62
C THR A 107 -5.65 -12.48 14.30
N ASP A 108 -6.11 -11.97 13.16
CA ASP A 108 -5.92 -10.57 12.80
C ASP A 108 -6.79 -9.64 13.63
N HIS A 109 -6.18 -8.58 14.13
CA HIS A 109 -6.85 -7.48 14.78
C HIS A 109 -6.46 -6.17 14.12
N ILE A 110 -7.40 -5.24 14.04
CA ILE A 110 -7.14 -3.89 13.56
C ILE A 110 -7.78 -2.90 14.51
N LEU A 111 -7.00 -1.94 15.00
CA LEU A 111 -7.51 -0.79 15.74
C LEU A 111 -7.54 0.44 14.84
N VAL A 112 -8.54 1.29 15.03
CA VAL A 112 -8.53 2.67 14.53
C VAL A 112 -8.12 3.55 15.69
N LEU A 113 -7.02 4.29 15.55
CA LEU A 113 -6.59 5.33 16.49
C LEU A 113 -6.92 6.70 15.88
N ASN A 114 -7.72 7.50 16.59
CA ASN A 114 -8.09 8.85 16.18
C ASN A 114 -7.12 9.90 16.72
N ALA A 115 -7.09 11.08 16.08
CA ALA A 115 -6.20 12.18 16.46
C ALA A 115 -6.38 12.65 17.91
N ASN A 116 -7.59 12.54 18.47
CA ASN A 116 -7.85 12.86 19.88
C ASN A 116 -7.37 11.78 20.87
N GLY A 117 -6.71 10.71 20.41
CA GLY A 117 -6.23 9.59 21.23
C GLY A 117 -7.28 8.54 21.55
N THR A 118 -8.54 8.72 21.12
CA THR A 118 -9.56 7.66 21.22
C THR A 118 -9.26 6.55 20.23
N PHE A 119 -9.63 5.32 20.57
CA PHE A 119 -9.43 4.17 19.69
C PHE A 119 -10.58 3.17 19.80
N ALA A 120 -10.78 2.39 18.74
CA ALA A 120 -11.72 1.27 18.73
C ALA A 120 -11.21 0.14 17.83
N GLU A 121 -11.56 -1.09 18.19
CA GLU A 121 -11.27 -2.27 17.38
C GLU A 121 -12.25 -2.38 16.20
N VAL A 122 -11.71 -2.72 15.04
CA VAL A 122 -12.50 -3.03 13.85
C VAL A 122 -13.25 -4.33 14.09
N THR A 123 -14.55 -4.27 13.97
CA THR A 123 -15.45 -5.42 14.13
C THR A 123 -15.62 -6.19 12.82
N ASN A 124 -16.16 -7.40 12.94
CA ASN A 124 -16.44 -8.31 11.81
C ASN A 124 -15.17 -8.75 11.05
N MET A 125 -14.00 -8.74 11.70
CA MET A 125 -12.79 -9.32 11.14
C MET A 125 -12.96 -10.83 10.85
N PRO A 126 -12.18 -11.39 9.89
CA PRO A 126 -12.17 -12.83 9.60
C PRO A 126 -11.92 -13.68 10.85
N GLN A 127 -12.42 -14.91 10.86
CA GLN A 127 -12.20 -15.84 11.96
C GLN A 127 -10.72 -16.22 12.15
N GLN A 128 -10.40 -16.91 13.24
CA GLN A 128 -9.03 -17.36 13.52
C GLN A 128 -8.44 -18.18 12.36
N GLY A 129 -7.12 -18.09 12.19
CA GLY A 129 -6.35 -18.76 11.15
C GLY A 129 -6.18 -17.94 9.87
N PHE A 130 -6.87 -16.80 9.75
CA PHE A 130 -6.56 -15.80 8.73
C PHE A 130 -5.39 -14.93 9.20
N GLY A 131 -4.48 -14.62 8.27
CA GLY A 131 -3.45 -13.60 8.43
C GLY A 131 -3.55 -12.55 7.32
N ALA A 132 -3.32 -11.28 7.66
CA ALA A 132 -3.45 -10.19 6.69
C ALA A 132 -2.38 -10.31 5.60
N TYR A 133 -2.84 -10.26 4.35
CA TYR A 133 -1.98 -10.30 3.18
C TYR A 133 -1.68 -8.90 2.64
N THR A 134 -2.66 -8.00 2.72
CA THR A 134 -2.55 -6.66 2.14
C THR A 134 -3.53 -5.70 2.80
N LEU A 135 -3.03 -4.50 3.09
CA LEU A 135 -3.83 -3.35 3.50
C LEU A 135 -3.43 -2.13 2.65
N LYS A 136 -4.38 -1.54 1.92
CA LYS A 136 -4.14 -0.37 1.07
C LYS A 136 -5.25 0.67 1.19
N TRP A 137 -4.88 1.93 1.41
CA TRP A 137 -5.82 3.04 1.44
C TRP A 137 -6.40 3.38 0.08
N SER A 138 -7.70 3.66 0.05
CA SER A 138 -8.33 4.29 -1.11
C SER A 138 -7.69 5.64 -1.41
N PRO A 139 -7.70 6.11 -2.67
CA PRO A 139 -7.08 7.39 -3.03
C PRO A 139 -7.65 8.60 -2.27
N ASP A 140 -8.89 8.51 -1.80
CA ASP A 140 -9.56 9.54 -1.00
C ASP A 140 -9.35 9.39 0.53
N GLY A 141 -8.63 8.35 0.96
CA GLY A 141 -8.31 8.07 2.37
C GLY A 141 -9.50 7.66 3.24
N LYS A 142 -10.68 7.42 2.66
CA LYS A 142 -11.91 7.13 3.43
C LYS A 142 -12.08 5.66 3.79
N LYS A 143 -11.42 4.76 3.05
CA LYS A 143 -11.54 3.31 3.23
C LYS A 143 -10.19 2.65 3.04
N ALA A 144 -9.97 1.51 3.67
CA ALA A 144 -8.82 0.65 3.40
C ALA A 144 -9.29 -0.66 2.77
N PHE A 145 -8.70 -1.06 1.65
CA PHE A 145 -8.83 -2.40 1.11
C PHE A 145 -8.08 -3.35 2.04
N TYR A 146 -8.74 -4.44 2.42
CA TYR A 146 -8.17 -5.46 3.27
C TYR A 146 -8.34 -6.82 2.60
N MET A 147 -7.26 -7.57 2.56
CA MET A 147 -7.21 -8.94 2.07
C MET A 147 -6.48 -9.81 3.08
N ALA A 148 -7.09 -10.92 3.43
CA ALA A 148 -6.51 -11.91 4.33
C ALA A 148 -6.70 -13.32 3.79
N GLU A 149 -5.80 -14.20 4.19
CA GLU A 149 -5.82 -15.60 3.80
C GLU A 149 -5.73 -16.52 5.02
N ASN A 150 -6.51 -17.60 5.01
CA ASN A 150 -6.26 -18.78 5.82
C ASN A 150 -5.50 -19.83 5.01
N ALA A 151 -4.17 -19.85 5.16
CA ALA A 151 -3.30 -20.73 4.41
C ALA A 151 -3.59 -22.23 4.64
N GLN A 152 -4.05 -22.60 5.84
CA GLN A 152 -4.36 -24.00 6.18
C GLN A 152 -5.59 -24.51 5.45
N ASN A 153 -6.60 -23.65 5.29
CA ASN A 153 -7.86 -24.01 4.64
C ASN A 153 -7.94 -23.57 3.17
N HIS A 154 -6.93 -22.85 2.67
CA HIS A 154 -6.91 -22.25 1.33
C HIS A 154 -8.08 -21.29 1.08
N GLU A 155 -8.43 -20.52 2.11
CA GLU A 155 -9.54 -19.57 2.09
C GLU A 155 -9.02 -18.14 1.98
N GLY A 156 -9.65 -17.36 1.10
CA GLY A 156 -9.36 -15.95 0.91
C GLY A 156 -10.57 -15.09 1.23
N VAL A 157 -10.34 -13.96 1.90
CA VAL A 157 -11.38 -12.94 2.11
C VAL A 157 -10.84 -11.57 1.72
N ILE A 158 -11.68 -10.83 0.99
CA ILE A 158 -11.41 -9.45 0.60
C ILE A 158 -12.57 -8.56 1.02
N GLY A 159 -12.26 -7.32 1.40
CA GLY A 159 -13.28 -6.37 1.79
C GLY A 159 -12.73 -4.96 2.00
N VAL A 160 -13.56 -4.10 2.57
CA VAL A 160 -13.16 -2.76 3.00
C VAL A 160 -13.25 -2.61 4.51
N ILE A 161 -12.29 -1.89 5.05
CA ILE A 161 -12.37 -1.30 6.38
C ILE A 161 -12.79 0.15 6.20
N THR A 162 -13.86 0.55 6.88
CA THR A 162 -14.24 1.95 6.98
C THR A 162 -13.85 2.44 8.38
N PRO A 163 -12.78 3.24 8.53
CA PRO A 163 -12.26 3.64 9.85
C PRO A 163 -13.31 4.34 10.72
N ASP A 164 -14.17 5.18 10.13
CA ASP A 164 -15.22 5.89 10.87
C ASP A 164 -16.26 4.94 11.48
N LYS A 165 -16.50 3.80 10.83
CA LYS A 165 -17.50 2.82 11.27
C LYS A 165 -16.88 1.71 12.12
N HIS A 166 -15.55 1.61 12.20
CA HIS A 166 -14.85 0.53 12.90
C HIS A 166 -15.36 -0.86 12.50
N VAL A 167 -15.56 -1.08 11.20
CA VAL A 167 -16.11 -2.34 10.67
C VAL A 167 -15.36 -2.76 9.40
N PHE A 168 -15.09 -4.07 9.31
CA PHE A 168 -14.71 -4.74 8.09
C PHE A 168 -15.97 -5.22 7.37
N GLU A 169 -16.20 -4.73 6.16
CA GLU A 169 -17.29 -5.15 5.30
C GLU A 169 -16.73 -6.12 4.25
N PRO A 170 -16.98 -7.44 4.36
CA PRO A 170 -16.54 -8.40 3.35
C PRO A 170 -17.26 -8.13 2.03
N ILE A 171 -16.52 -8.27 0.95
CA ILE A 171 -17.05 -8.17 -0.41
C ILE A 171 -17.06 -9.54 -1.06
N PHE A 172 -15.99 -10.31 -0.87
CA PHE A 172 -15.88 -11.66 -1.39
C PHE A 172 -15.10 -12.56 -0.43
N GLY A 173 -15.44 -13.84 -0.41
CA GLY A 173 -14.96 -14.81 0.57
C GLY A 173 -15.87 -14.91 1.80
N MET A 174 -15.87 -16.08 2.45
CA MET A 174 -16.67 -16.33 3.64
C MET A 174 -15.89 -16.07 4.93
N ILE A 175 -16.53 -15.43 5.90
CA ILE A 175 -15.96 -15.14 7.23
C ILE A 175 -16.11 -16.34 8.20
N ARG A 176 -17.06 -17.28 7.98
CA ARG A 176 -17.59 -18.14 9.07
C ARG A 176 -17.84 -19.63 8.80
N ALA A 177 -17.31 -20.24 7.76
CA ALA A 177 -17.36 -21.72 7.60
C ALA A 177 -16.29 -22.17 6.60
N ARG A 178 -15.92 -23.47 6.64
CA ARG A 178 -15.15 -24.09 5.56
C ARG A 178 -15.84 -23.80 4.23
N ALA A 179 -15.33 -22.84 3.47
CA ALA A 179 -15.90 -22.48 2.19
C ALA A 179 -15.75 -23.71 1.27
N THR A 180 -16.78 -24.02 0.49
CA THR A 180 -16.57 -24.94 -0.62
C THR A 180 -15.61 -24.28 -1.61
N TYR A 181 -14.86 -25.07 -2.38
CA TYR A 181 -13.87 -24.56 -3.33
C TYR A 181 -14.47 -23.60 -4.38
N ALA A 182 -15.80 -23.45 -4.48
CA ALA A 182 -16.43 -22.49 -5.40
C ALA A 182 -16.64 -21.08 -4.80
N GLU A 183 -16.52 -20.92 -3.47
CA GLU A 183 -16.97 -19.73 -2.72
C GLU A 183 -15.81 -18.95 -2.07
N SER A 184 -14.60 -19.51 -2.09
CA SER A 184 -13.35 -18.84 -1.72
C SER A 184 -12.75 -18.15 -2.94
N VAL A 185 -11.91 -17.11 -2.76
CA VAL A 185 -10.97 -16.73 -3.83
C VAL A 185 -9.96 -17.88 -3.94
N VAL A 186 -10.30 -18.87 -4.74
CA VAL A 186 -9.55 -20.13 -4.82
C VAL A 186 -8.07 -19.88 -5.13
N GLY A 187 -7.21 -20.42 -4.27
CA GLY A 187 -5.77 -20.45 -4.48
C GLY A 187 -5.03 -19.24 -3.92
N MET A 188 -5.56 -18.60 -2.86
CA MET A 188 -4.93 -17.44 -2.21
C MET A 188 -3.52 -17.67 -1.64
N LEU A 189 -3.01 -18.91 -1.62
CA LEU A 189 -1.68 -19.30 -1.09
C LEU A 189 -0.47 -18.56 -1.70
N HIS A 190 -0.68 -17.59 -2.60
CA HIS A 190 0.31 -17.07 -3.53
C HIS A 190 0.18 -15.55 -3.69
N LYS A 191 1.24 -14.95 -4.24
CA LYS A 191 1.49 -13.51 -4.41
C LYS A 191 0.37 -12.74 -5.13
N TRP A 192 -0.65 -12.32 -4.38
CA TRP A 192 -1.64 -11.38 -4.87
C TRP A 192 -1.12 -9.95 -4.78
N HIS A 193 -1.38 -9.17 -5.81
CA HIS A 193 -1.14 -7.73 -5.78
C HIS A 193 -2.48 -7.03 -5.87
N ALA A 194 -2.65 -5.96 -5.10
CA ALA A 194 -3.83 -5.12 -5.16
C ALA A 194 -3.42 -3.67 -5.37
N ASP A 195 -4.18 -2.90 -6.12
CA ASP A 195 -4.07 -1.45 -6.12
C ASP A 195 -5.39 -0.78 -6.51
N TRP A 196 -5.61 0.44 -6.02
CA TRP A 196 -6.85 1.14 -6.26
C TRP A 196 -6.90 1.73 -7.67
N ILE A 197 -7.98 1.45 -8.40
CA ILE A 197 -8.30 2.08 -9.68
C ILE A 197 -8.85 3.48 -9.44
N ASP A 198 -9.79 3.57 -8.49
CA ASP A 198 -10.43 4.80 -8.03
C ASP A 198 -10.90 4.64 -6.57
N ALA A 199 -11.80 5.48 -6.06
CA ALA A 199 -12.28 5.40 -4.67
C ALA A 199 -13.16 4.18 -4.36
N ASN A 200 -13.67 3.49 -5.40
CA ASN A 200 -14.64 2.41 -5.29
C ASN A 200 -14.21 1.12 -5.97
N ASN A 201 -13.15 1.14 -6.78
CA ASN A 201 -12.70 -0.02 -7.55
C ASN A 201 -11.25 -0.38 -7.23
N VAL A 202 -10.99 -1.67 -7.04
CA VAL A 202 -9.65 -2.23 -6.83
C VAL A 202 -9.30 -3.17 -7.97
N LEU A 203 -8.08 -3.04 -8.50
CA LEU A 203 -7.48 -4.02 -9.38
C LEU A 203 -6.72 -5.04 -8.53
N LEU A 204 -6.97 -6.32 -8.76
CA LEU A 204 -6.21 -7.44 -8.21
C LEU A 204 -5.47 -8.16 -9.32
N LEU A 205 -4.32 -8.73 -8.98
CA LEU A 205 -3.52 -9.57 -9.85
C LEU A 205 -3.08 -10.82 -9.11
N ASP A 206 -3.46 -11.98 -9.64
CA ASP A 206 -2.88 -13.27 -9.24
C ASP A 206 -1.49 -13.37 -9.86
N GLY A 207 -0.43 -13.13 -9.08
CA GLY A 207 0.95 -13.13 -9.56
C GLY A 207 1.45 -14.50 -10.04
N ARG A 208 0.72 -15.61 -9.83
CA ARG A 208 1.07 -16.94 -10.33
C ARG A 208 0.40 -17.25 -11.65
N LYS A 209 -0.89 -16.93 -11.78
CA LYS A 209 -1.65 -17.17 -13.03
C LYS A 209 -1.57 -16.00 -14.00
N GLY A 210 -1.14 -14.84 -13.52
CA GLY A 210 -1.07 -13.60 -14.26
C GLY A 210 -2.42 -12.95 -14.54
N ASN A 211 -3.52 -13.47 -13.95
CA ASN A 211 -4.88 -13.01 -14.21
C ASN A 211 -5.19 -11.73 -13.44
N PHE A 212 -5.92 -10.81 -14.07
CA PHE A 212 -6.43 -9.61 -13.42
C PHE A 212 -7.87 -9.82 -12.97
N TYR A 213 -8.23 -9.14 -11.89
CA TYR A 213 -9.59 -9.07 -11.41
C TYR A 213 -9.89 -7.64 -11.01
N THR A 214 -11.11 -7.20 -11.23
CA THR A 214 -11.60 -5.94 -10.67
C THR A 214 -12.65 -6.20 -9.64
N VAL A 215 -12.53 -5.50 -8.51
CA VAL A 215 -13.48 -5.55 -7.41
C VAL A 215 -14.19 -4.21 -7.34
N ASP A 216 -15.49 -4.23 -7.59
CA ASP A 216 -16.38 -3.11 -7.34
C ASP A 216 -16.84 -3.17 -5.89
N MET A 217 -16.32 -2.26 -5.07
CA MET A 217 -16.55 -2.27 -3.63
C MET A 217 -17.95 -1.76 -3.26
N VAL A 218 -18.64 -1.07 -4.17
CA VAL A 218 -19.99 -0.53 -3.93
C VAL A 218 -21.03 -1.59 -4.25
N ASN A 219 -20.93 -2.19 -5.44
CA ASN A 219 -21.87 -3.21 -5.89
C ASN A 219 -21.50 -4.62 -5.42
N LYS A 220 -20.36 -4.76 -4.74
CA LYS A 220 -19.81 -6.04 -4.27
C LYS A 220 -19.62 -7.05 -5.39
N ASN A 221 -19.21 -6.56 -6.56
CA ASN A 221 -19.01 -7.39 -7.73
C ASN A 221 -17.53 -7.71 -7.94
N PHE A 222 -17.27 -8.94 -8.36
CA PHE A 222 -15.94 -9.44 -8.67
C PHE A 222 -15.91 -9.87 -10.14
N HIS A 223 -15.15 -9.15 -10.97
CA HIS A 223 -15.03 -9.43 -12.40
C HIS A 223 -13.62 -9.93 -12.72
N ALA A 224 -13.53 -11.11 -13.31
CA ALA A 224 -12.26 -11.63 -13.83
C ALA A 224 -11.99 -11.07 -15.23
N SER A 225 -10.82 -10.47 -15.42
CA SER A 225 -10.26 -10.15 -16.74
C SER A 225 -9.10 -11.10 -17.00
N TYR A 226 -9.30 -12.02 -17.94
CA TYR A 226 -8.27 -12.99 -18.29
C TYR A 226 -7.23 -12.34 -19.19
N ALA A 227 -6.16 -11.82 -18.59
CA ALA A 227 -4.89 -11.66 -19.26
C ALA A 227 -3.99 -12.80 -18.80
N LYS A 228 -3.57 -13.71 -19.68
CA LYS A 228 -2.51 -14.65 -19.33
C LYS A 228 -1.19 -13.91 -19.39
N THR A 229 -0.69 -13.49 -18.23
CA THR A 229 0.70 -13.07 -18.12
C THR A 229 1.52 -14.21 -17.51
N THR A 230 2.70 -14.48 -18.04
CA THR A 230 3.61 -15.51 -17.50
C THR A 230 4.62 -14.92 -16.51
N PHE A 231 4.39 -13.67 -16.09
CA PHE A 231 5.31 -12.88 -15.32
C PHE A 231 5.20 -13.18 -13.82
N GLN A 232 6.35 -13.28 -13.15
CA GLN A 232 6.38 -13.20 -11.69
C GLN A 232 6.34 -11.73 -11.28
N VAL A 233 5.15 -11.27 -10.89
CA VAL A 233 4.96 -9.88 -10.49
C VAL A 233 5.45 -9.68 -9.06
N LYS A 234 6.34 -8.70 -8.87
CA LYS A 234 6.87 -8.24 -7.59
C LYS A 234 5.97 -7.15 -6.99
N ASN A 235 5.43 -6.27 -7.83
CA ASN A 235 4.58 -5.17 -7.41
C ASN A 235 3.63 -4.75 -8.53
N MET A 236 2.49 -4.15 -8.16
CA MET A 236 1.52 -3.58 -9.08
C MET A 236 1.07 -2.21 -8.60
N LYS A 237 0.98 -1.26 -9.53
CA LYS A 237 0.46 0.09 -9.26
C LYS A 237 -0.44 0.57 -10.39
N VAL A 238 -1.68 0.95 -10.10
CA VAL A 238 -2.56 1.58 -11.09
C VAL A 238 -2.11 3.03 -11.30
N LEU A 239 -2.05 3.45 -12.56
CA LEU A 239 -1.58 4.79 -12.89
C LEU A 239 -2.70 5.82 -12.72
N GLN A 240 -2.50 6.73 -11.77
CA GLN A 240 -3.42 7.85 -11.56
C GLN A 240 -3.51 8.72 -12.83
N GLY A 241 -4.73 8.93 -13.32
CA GLY A 241 -5.01 9.63 -14.59
C GLY A 241 -5.05 8.73 -15.83
N LEU A 242 -4.68 7.45 -15.70
CA LEU A 242 -4.82 6.39 -16.71
C LEU A 242 -5.41 5.12 -16.04
N PRO A 243 -6.68 5.15 -15.59
CA PRO A 243 -7.25 4.11 -14.72
C PRO A 243 -7.30 2.71 -15.36
N ASP A 244 -7.25 2.64 -16.70
CA ASP A 244 -7.24 1.38 -17.45
C ASP A 244 -5.84 0.74 -17.51
N TYR A 245 -4.82 1.41 -16.97
CA TYR A 245 -3.43 1.00 -17.04
C TYR A 245 -2.84 0.75 -15.65
N ALA A 246 -2.17 -0.38 -15.51
CA ALA A 246 -1.37 -0.71 -14.34
C ALA A 246 0.10 -0.89 -14.73
N LEU A 247 0.96 -0.37 -13.87
CA LEU A 247 2.38 -0.65 -13.84
C LEU A 247 2.59 -2.01 -13.16
N LEU A 248 3.30 -2.92 -13.82
CA LEU A 248 3.78 -4.16 -13.21
C LEU A 248 5.30 -4.11 -13.11
N GLU A 249 5.81 -4.28 -11.89
CA GLU A 249 7.22 -4.58 -11.68
C GLU A 249 7.36 -6.10 -11.68
N VAL A 250 8.09 -6.62 -12.67
CA VAL A 250 8.24 -8.05 -12.93
C VAL A 250 9.70 -8.44 -12.70
N GLY A 251 9.95 -9.48 -11.90
CA GLY A 251 11.31 -9.94 -11.62
C GLY A 251 11.38 -11.41 -11.23
N ASN A 252 12.56 -12.01 -11.31
CA ASN A 252 12.74 -13.43 -10.97
C ASN A 252 12.86 -13.61 -9.45
N SER A 253 11.83 -14.17 -8.81
CA SER A 253 11.81 -14.29 -7.33
C SER A 253 12.74 -15.38 -6.75
N ARG A 254 13.46 -16.16 -7.57
CA ARG A 254 14.33 -17.27 -7.09
C ARG A 254 15.83 -17.08 -7.31
N TYR A 255 16.30 -16.05 -8.03
CA TYR A 255 17.71 -15.96 -8.44
C TYR A 255 18.37 -14.57 -8.28
N ASP A 256 17.87 -13.70 -7.40
CA ASP A 256 18.50 -12.39 -7.11
C ASP A 256 19.60 -12.48 -6.02
N LEU A 257 20.43 -13.53 -6.04
CA LEU A 257 21.63 -13.61 -5.18
C LEU A 257 22.91 -13.08 -5.85
N GLY A 258 22.80 -12.34 -6.96
CA GLY A 258 23.96 -11.74 -7.61
C GLY A 258 23.62 -10.55 -8.50
N PHE A 259 23.67 -9.33 -7.95
CA PHE A 259 24.07 -8.06 -8.58
C PHE A 259 23.63 -7.69 -10.02
N MET A 260 22.58 -8.29 -10.61
CA MET A 260 22.10 -7.89 -11.94
C MET A 260 20.58 -7.83 -11.99
N GLY A 261 20.03 -6.61 -11.84
CA GLY A 261 18.60 -6.33 -11.92
C GLY A 261 18.00 -6.82 -13.23
N THR A 262 17.13 -7.83 -13.13
CA THR A 262 16.29 -8.28 -14.26
C THR A 262 14.89 -7.69 -14.18
N ASP A 263 14.67 -6.77 -13.25
CA ASP A 263 13.36 -6.20 -12.99
C ASP A 263 12.93 -5.35 -14.18
N ARG A 264 11.81 -5.76 -14.77
CA ARG A 264 11.19 -5.08 -15.91
C ARG A 264 9.94 -4.38 -15.44
N VAL A 265 9.73 -3.20 -15.98
CA VAL A 265 8.48 -2.49 -15.80
C VAL A 265 7.62 -2.71 -17.04
N HIS A 266 6.43 -3.26 -16.85
CA HIS A 266 5.43 -3.41 -17.90
C HIS A 266 4.27 -2.48 -17.65
N LEU A 267 3.74 -1.87 -18.71
CA LEU A 267 2.51 -1.11 -18.66
C LEU A 267 1.40 -1.97 -19.24
N VAL A 268 0.43 -2.37 -18.41
CA VAL A 268 -0.63 -3.28 -18.83
C VAL A 268 -1.95 -2.54 -18.86
N ASN A 269 -2.60 -2.54 -20.04
CA ASN A 269 -4.02 -2.23 -20.11
C ASN A 269 -4.79 -3.47 -19.66
N TRP A 270 -5.32 -3.45 -18.43
CA TRP A 270 -5.94 -4.61 -17.81
C TRP A 270 -7.35 -4.90 -18.37
N LYS A 271 -8.00 -3.92 -18.99
CA LYS A 271 -9.29 -4.08 -19.66
C LYS A 271 -9.17 -4.82 -20.99
N THR A 272 -8.14 -4.49 -21.77
CA THR A 272 -7.91 -5.11 -23.08
C THR A 272 -6.90 -6.24 -23.02
N SER A 273 -6.38 -6.58 -21.84
CA SER A 273 -5.28 -7.53 -21.63
C SER A 273 -4.02 -7.21 -22.46
N ARG A 274 -3.84 -5.94 -22.87
CA ARG A 274 -2.72 -5.54 -23.73
C ARG A 274 -1.53 -5.17 -22.86
N ILE A 275 -0.43 -5.87 -23.06
CA ILE A 275 0.83 -5.60 -22.39
C ILE A 275 1.67 -4.71 -23.30
N LEU A 276 2.01 -3.53 -22.81
CA LEU A 276 3.01 -2.65 -23.41
C LEU A 276 4.29 -2.86 -22.61
N GLU A 277 5.24 -3.61 -23.19
CA GLU A 277 6.59 -3.64 -22.64
C GLU A 277 7.17 -2.24 -22.72
N VAL A 278 7.71 -1.72 -21.62
CA VAL A 278 8.43 -0.44 -21.62
C VAL A 278 9.72 -0.69 -22.41
N PRO A 279 9.81 -0.26 -23.68
CA PRO A 279 10.87 -0.71 -24.55
C PRO A 279 12.18 -0.09 -24.08
N ARG A 280 13.24 -0.88 -23.95
CA ARG A 280 14.60 -0.39 -23.71
C ARG A 280 14.92 0.76 -24.67
N ALA A 281 15.62 1.82 -24.24
CA ALA A 281 16.26 2.71 -25.18
C ALA A 281 17.16 1.87 -26.09
N ILE A 282 16.93 2.02 -27.39
CA ILE A 282 17.53 1.20 -28.43
C ILE A 282 19.01 1.56 -28.47
N TYR A 283 19.83 0.74 -27.81
CA TYR A 283 21.28 0.73 -27.98
C TYR A 283 21.73 -0.73 -28.04
N GLY A 284 22.45 -1.09 -29.12
CA GLY A 284 22.91 -2.45 -29.37
C GLY A 284 23.86 -2.96 -28.28
N SER A 285 23.68 -4.22 -27.88
CA SER A 285 24.51 -4.98 -26.92
C SER A 285 24.78 -4.28 -25.57
N VAL A 286 23.74 -3.78 -24.90
CA VAL A 286 23.88 -3.07 -23.62
C VAL A 286 23.32 -3.85 -22.44
N GLN A 287 24.07 -3.88 -21.33
CA GLN A 287 23.56 -4.21 -20.00
C GLN A 287 22.71 -3.05 -19.47
N THR A 288 21.41 -3.30 -19.29
CA THR A 288 20.48 -2.41 -18.56
C THR A 288 20.50 -2.82 -17.10
N TYR A 289 20.63 -1.86 -16.18
CA TYR A 289 20.73 -2.18 -14.75
C TYR A 289 19.37 -2.10 -14.06
N ASP A 290 18.64 -0.99 -14.22
CA ASP A 290 17.33 -0.79 -13.59
C ASP A 290 16.42 0.07 -14.46
N GLN A 291 15.14 -0.33 -14.54
CA GLN A 291 14.04 0.51 -15.03
C GLN A 291 13.19 0.96 -13.84
N GLN A 292 12.90 2.25 -13.77
CA GLN A 292 12.08 2.83 -12.71
C GLN A 292 10.98 3.70 -13.30
N TYR A 293 9.78 3.61 -12.72
CA TYR A 293 8.69 4.52 -13.05
C TYR A 293 8.86 5.84 -12.31
N LEU A 294 8.96 6.95 -13.04
CA LEU A 294 9.27 8.27 -12.49
C LEU A 294 8.01 9.10 -12.19
N GLY A 295 6.87 8.75 -12.78
CA GLY A 295 5.59 9.44 -12.62
C GLY A 295 4.94 9.82 -13.95
N MET A 296 4.11 10.88 -13.94
CA MET A 296 3.34 11.33 -15.10
C MET A 296 3.77 12.73 -15.55
N THR A 297 3.81 12.97 -16.86
CA THR A 297 3.91 14.33 -17.42
C THR A 297 2.62 15.12 -17.22
N SER A 298 2.66 16.44 -17.45
CA SER A 298 1.46 17.30 -17.58
C SER A 298 0.46 16.77 -18.61
N SER A 299 0.94 16.13 -19.68
CA SER A 299 0.12 15.51 -20.71
C SER A 299 -0.40 14.12 -20.33
N LYS A 300 -0.28 13.72 -19.05
CA LYS A 300 -0.65 12.40 -18.52
C LYS A 300 0.02 11.24 -19.28
N GLN A 301 1.28 11.43 -19.66
CA GLN A 301 2.09 10.34 -20.20
C GLN A 301 3.00 9.79 -19.10
N PRO A 302 3.04 8.46 -18.88
CA PRO A 302 3.97 7.87 -17.94
C PRO A 302 5.41 8.07 -18.42
N VAL A 303 6.27 8.51 -17.49
CA VAL A 303 7.70 8.68 -17.69
C VAL A 303 8.43 7.57 -16.95
N PHE A 304 9.37 6.94 -17.65
CA PHE A 304 10.23 5.89 -17.14
C PHE A 304 11.68 6.36 -17.24
N GLY A 305 12.45 6.05 -16.22
CA GLY A 305 13.90 6.26 -16.20
C GLY A 305 14.57 4.91 -16.31
N GLU A 306 15.67 4.85 -17.05
CA GLU A 306 16.52 3.67 -17.09
C GLU A 306 17.99 4.07 -17.15
N THR A 307 18.84 3.23 -16.55
CA THR A 307 20.30 3.38 -16.62
C THR A 307 20.89 2.29 -17.48
N VAL A 308 21.72 2.73 -18.43
CA VAL A 308 22.18 1.95 -19.57
C VAL A 308 23.71 2.07 -19.62
N LYS A 309 24.45 0.94 -19.67
CA LYS A 309 25.92 0.98 -19.79
C LYS A 309 26.37 0.82 -21.24
N LEU A 310 26.88 1.91 -21.82
CA LEU A 310 27.41 1.97 -23.19
C LEU A 310 28.93 1.78 -23.16
N GLY A 311 29.39 0.53 -23.20
CA GLY A 311 30.82 0.21 -23.06
C GLY A 311 31.34 0.57 -21.66
N ASN A 312 32.24 1.55 -21.56
CA ASN A 312 32.75 2.08 -20.29
C ASN A 312 31.98 3.30 -19.79
N GLN A 313 30.94 3.74 -20.51
CA GLN A 313 30.10 4.87 -20.15
C GLN A 313 28.76 4.39 -19.60
N TYR A 314 28.14 5.24 -18.80
CA TYR A 314 26.74 5.09 -18.42
C TYR A 314 25.93 6.20 -19.09
N ALA A 315 24.71 5.87 -19.47
CA ALA A 315 23.74 6.81 -19.98
C ALA A 315 22.49 6.67 -19.13
N PHE A 316 21.90 7.80 -18.80
CA PHE A 316 20.56 7.85 -18.26
C PHE A 316 19.60 8.19 -19.39
N SER A 317 18.55 7.38 -19.52
CA SER A 317 17.50 7.52 -20.51
C SER A 317 16.17 7.75 -19.81
N MET A 318 15.46 8.80 -20.22
CA MET A 318 14.06 9.00 -19.86
C MET A 318 13.18 8.74 -21.07
N ILE A 319 12.14 7.94 -20.86
CA ILE A 319 11.19 7.59 -21.90
C ILE A 319 9.79 8.03 -21.45
N SER A 320 9.14 8.86 -22.25
CA SER A 320 7.70 9.06 -22.16
C SER A 320 7.01 8.05 -23.06
N LEU A 321 6.00 7.36 -22.55
CA LEU A 321 5.15 6.49 -23.36
C LEU A 321 3.78 7.13 -23.54
N ASN A 322 3.32 7.27 -24.78
CA ASN A 322 1.90 7.48 -25.05
C ASN A 322 1.22 6.10 -25.14
N PRO A 323 0.44 5.69 -24.12
CA PRO A 323 -0.11 4.34 -24.06
C PRO A 323 -1.27 4.12 -25.04
N VAL A 324 -1.89 5.19 -25.53
CA VAL A 324 -2.99 5.12 -26.51
C VAL A 324 -2.44 4.90 -27.91
N GLN A 325 -1.42 5.68 -28.28
CA GLN A 325 -0.83 5.63 -29.62
C GLN A 325 0.32 4.63 -29.73
N ASN A 326 0.78 4.07 -28.59
CA ASN A 326 2.01 3.28 -28.49
C ASN A 326 3.25 4.03 -29.04
N ILE A 327 3.24 5.36 -28.93
CA ILE A 327 4.33 6.22 -29.40
C ILE A 327 5.31 6.43 -28.25
N LYS A 328 6.58 6.10 -28.53
CA LYS A 328 7.71 6.33 -27.65
C LYS A 328 8.31 7.71 -27.93
N LYS A 329 8.54 8.50 -26.89
CA LYS A 329 9.34 9.72 -26.98
C LYS A 329 10.50 9.61 -26.01
N ASN A 330 11.72 9.50 -26.54
CA ASN A 330 12.92 9.68 -25.74
C ASN A 330 12.91 11.14 -25.25
N LEU A 331 12.78 11.33 -23.95
CA LEU A 331 12.78 12.65 -23.37
C LEU A 331 14.21 13.11 -23.21
N LEU A 332 15.05 12.36 -22.50
CA LEU A 332 16.45 12.69 -22.27
C LEU A 332 17.29 11.47 -22.60
N VAL A 333 18.34 11.67 -23.40
CA VAL A 333 19.46 10.75 -23.49
C VAL A 333 20.70 11.61 -23.32
N THR A 334 21.30 11.55 -22.14
CA THR A 334 22.59 12.20 -21.91
C THR A 334 23.64 11.11 -21.79
N SER A 335 24.69 11.19 -22.61
CA SER A 335 25.90 10.45 -22.32
C SER A 335 26.49 11.06 -21.04
N LEU A 336 26.62 10.25 -20.01
CA LEU A 336 27.34 10.66 -18.82
C LEU A 336 28.81 10.43 -19.12
N ARG A 337 29.66 11.41 -18.77
CA ARG A 337 31.10 11.16 -18.74
C ARG A 337 31.37 9.98 -17.80
N ASN A 338 32.48 9.26 -18.01
CA ASN A 338 32.87 7.97 -17.40
C ASN A 338 32.76 7.84 -15.87
N GLU A 339 32.36 8.89 -15.16
CA GLU A 339 32.48 9.02 -13.72
C GLU A 339 31.16 8.83 -12.96
N TYR A 340 30.03 8.39 -13.56
CA TYR A 340 28.76 8.23 -12.83
C TYR A 340 28.13 6.87 -13.13
N LEU A 341 27.86 6.04 -12.10
CA LEU A 341 27.43 4.65 -12.32
C LEU A 341 25.95 4.39 -12.07
N ALA A 342 25.32 5.15 -11.17
CA ALA A 342 23.96 4.81 -10.74
C ALA A 342 23.16 6.05 -10.35
N PRO A 343 21.92 6.18 -10.85
CA PRO A 343 20.98 7.12 -10.28
C PRO A 343 20.62 6.68 -8.86
N GLN A 344 20.53 7.65 -7.98
CA GLN A 344 20.21 7.45 -6.56
C GLN A 344 18.81 7.94 -6.24
N SER A 345 18.37 9.00 -6.92
CA SER A 345 17.04 9.57 -6.71
C SER A 345 16.52 10.24 -7.96
N PHE A 346 15.19 10.26 -8.07
CA PHE A 346 14.46 10.86 -9.18
C PHE A 346 13.25 11.62 -8.66
N SER A 347 12.84 12.67 -9.35
CA SER A 347 11.60 13.38 -9.04
C SER A 347 11.07 14.16 -10.23
N LEU A 348 9.77 14.08 -10.50
CA LEU A 348 9.07 14.94 -11.46
C LEU A 348 8.49 16.16 -10.73
N SER A 349 8.51 17.32 -11.40
CA SER A 349 7.78 18.49 -10.90
C SER A 349 6.29 18.19 -10.78
N PRO A 350 5.51 18.91 -9.95
CA PRO A 350 4.10 18.62 -9.76
C PRO A 350 3.28 18.70 -11.06
N ASP A 351 3.64 19.62 -11.96
CA ASP A 351 3.09 19.72 -13.31
C ASP A 351 3.73 18.76 -14.33
N GLY A 352 4.71 17.95 -13.94
CA GLY A 352 5.45 17.03 -14.80
C GLY A 352 6.17 17.70 -15.97
N SER A 353 6.42 19.02 -15.92
CA SER A 353 7.15 19.76 -16.96
C SER A 353 8.67 19.64 -16.83
N LEU A 354 9.17 19.30 -15.64
CA LEU A 354 10.58 19.09 -15.33
C LEU A 354 10.79 17.72 -14.69
N ALA A 355 11.92 17.11 -14.99
CA ALA A 355 12.40 15.89 -14.37
C ALA A 355 13.78 16.12 -13.78
N ALA A 356 13.97 15.75 -12.51
CA ALA A 356 15.23 15.78 -11.81
C ALA A 356 15.76 14.36 -11.60
N VAL A 357 17.06 14.17 -11.81
CA VAL A 357 17.79 12.93 -11.52
C VAL A 357 19.06 13.28 -10.76
N SER A 358 19.33 12.57 -9.68
CA SER A 358 20.60 12.64 -8.95
C SER A 358 21.38 11.35 -9.13
N MET A 359 22.66 11.47 -9.45
CA MET A 359 23.55 10.33 -9.71
C MET A 359 24.80 10.44 -8.85
N VAL A 360 25.38 9.29 -8.49
CA VAL A 360 26.62 9.23 -7.70
C VAL A 360 27.81 8.89 -8.59
N ASN A 361 28.91 9.61 -8.37
CA ASN A 361 30.22 9.26 -8.88
C ASN A 361 30.83 8.20 -7.97
N PRO A 362 31.17 7.01 -8.48
CA PRO A 362 31.65 5.92 -7.64
C PRO A 362 33.08 6.14 -7.15
N GLU A 363 33.88 6.91 -7.89
CA GLU A 363 35.29 7.14 -7.60
C GLU A 363 35.44 8.20 -6.53
N THR A 364 34.61 9.24 -6.60
CA THR A 364 34.69 10.40 -5.67
C THR A 364 33.60 10.39 -4.60
N GLY A 365 32.56 9.59 -4.75
CA GLY A 365 31.34 9.65 -3.93
C GLY A 365 30.49 10.91 -4.17
N ALA A 366 30.90 11.80 -5.09
CA ALA A 366 30.20 13.05 -5.33
C ALA A 366 28.88 12.83 -6.08
N TYR A 367 27.89 13.67 -5.80
CA TYR A 367 26.57 13.59 -6.43
C TYR A 367 26.42 14.67 -7.49
N VAL A 368 25.74 14.36 -8.59
CA VAL A 368 25.36 15.34 -9.61
C VAL A 368 23.89 15.22 -9.90
N THR A 369 23.19 16.34 -9.73
CA THR A 369 21.78 16.47 -10.07
C THR A 369 21.63 17.16 -11.42
N PHE A 370 20.86 16.53 -12.31
CA PHE A 370 20.43 17.10 -13.58
C PHE A 370 18.94 17.39 -13.50
N VAL A 371 18.50 18.52 -14.05
CA VAL A 371 17.09 18.81 -14.30
C VAL A 371 16.90 19.04 -15.79
N ALA A 372 15.94 18.36 -16.39
CA ALA A 372 15.62 18.48 -17.80
C ALA A 372 14.13 18.76 -18.01
N LYS A 373 13.81 19.48 -19.09
CA LYS A 373 12.44 19.67 -19.57
C LYS A 373 11.88 18.35 -20.08
N THR A 374 10.72 17.92 -19.61
CA THR A 374 10.08 16.68 -20.08
C THR A 374 9.56 16.80 -21.51
N ALA A 375 9.35 18.01 -22.02
CA ALA A 375 8.87 18.21 -23.39
C ALA A 375 9.90 17.84 -24.47
N ASN A 376 11.20 18.03 -24.20
CA ASN A 376 12.26 17.89 -25.21
C ASN A 376 13.62 17.41 -24.68
N GLY A 377 13.74 17.13 -23.37
CA GLY A 377 14.99 16.69 -22.77
C GLY A 377 16.02 17.76 -22.50
N ALA A 378 15.74 19.03 -22.80
CA ALA A 378 16.74 20.07 -22.62
C ALA A 378 17.12 20.17 -21.14
N VAL A 379 18.39 19.94 -20.83
CA VAL A 379 18.93 20.11 -19.48
C VAL A 379 18.90 21.61 -19.16
N VAL A 380 18.21 21.96 -18.07
CA VAL A 380 18.05 23.32 -17.56
C VAL A 380 18.85 23.56 -16.27
N LEU A 381 19.31 22.48 -15.63
CA LEU A 381 20.20 22.55 -14.47
C LEU A 381 21.15 21.34 -14.47
N GLU A 382 22.43 21.60 -14.23
CA GLU A 382 23.42 20.62 -13.81
C GLU A 382 24.08 21.14 -12.54
N ARG A 383 24.06 20.34 -11.47
CA ARG A 383 24.58 20.77 -10.17
C ARG A 383 25.30 19.66 -9.44
N LYS A 384 26.55 19.92 -9.04
CA LYS A 384 27.33 19.01 -8.19
C LYS A 384 27.02 19.26 -6.71
N THR A 385 26.90 18.20 -5.93
CA THR A 385 26.69 18.23 -4.47
C THR A 385 27.61 17.22 -3.78
N ALA A 386 28.03 17.54 -2.55
CA ALA A 386 28.95 16.68 -1.78
C ALA A 386 28.26 15.46 -1.16
N GLU A 387 26.92 15.48 -1.02
CA GLU A 387 26.17 14.47 -0.29
C GLU A 387 24.97 13.95 -1.09
N ALA A 388 24.54 12.74 -0.74
CA ALA A 388 23.32 12.14 -1.23
C ALA A 388 22.15 12.97 -0.75
N ARG A 389 21.34 13.47 -1.69
CA ARG A 389 20.16 14.25 -1.34
C ARG A 389 18.91 13.62 -1.92
N THR A 390 17.89 13.52 -1.08
CA THR A 390 16.53 13.24 -1.54
C THR A 390 16.10 14.37 -2.47
N LEU A 391 15.49 13.99 -3.60
CA LEU A 391 14.91 14.95 -4.53
C LEU A 391 13.43 15.10 -4.21
N GLY A 392 12.98 16.33 -4.07
CA GLY A 392 11.57 16.68 -3.97
C GLY A 392 11.29 17.97 -4.71
N TRP A 393 10.02 18.27 -4.99
CA TRP A 393 9.65 19.55 -5.56
C TRP A 393 8.75 20.30 -4.59
N LYS A 394 9.09 21.56 -4.32
CA LYS A 394 8.23 22.47 -3.55
C LYS A 394 7.08 22.98 -4.41
N ASP A 395 7.38 23.26 -5.68
CA ASP A 395 6.46 23.76 -6.70
C ASP A 395 6.97 23.38 -8.10
N ASN A 396 6.38 23.94 -9.16
CA ASN A 396 6.71 23.62 -10.56
C ASN A 396 8.08 24.11 -11.03
N GLN A 397 8.80 24.88 -10.22
CA GLN A 397 10.09 25.49 -10.56
C GLN A 397 11.13 25.35 -9.45
N THR A 398 10.75 24.99 -8.23
CA THR A 398 11.66 24.90 -7.09
C THR A 398 11.94 23.46 -6.72
N LEU A 399 13.16 23.00 -7.04
CA LEU A 399 13.66 21.68 -6.67
C LEU A 399 14.24 21.73 -5.25
N LEU A 400 13.85 20.78 -4.41
CA LEU A 400 14.42 20.52 -3.10
C LEU A 400 15.54 19.49 -3.25
N LEU A 401 16.75 19.90 -2.92
CA LEU A 401 17.94 19.05 -2.79
C LEU A 401 18.23 18.88 -1.30
N GLY A 402 17.61 17.89 -0.67
CA GLY A 402 17.63 17.75 0.78
C GLY A 402 16.96 18.96 1.44
N THR A 403 17.71 19.73 2.22
CA THR A 403 17.22 20.97 2.88
C THR A 403 17.32 22.21 2.01
N GLU A 404 17.98 22.12 0.85
CA GLU A 404 18.22 23.27 -0.02
C GLU A 404 17.13 23.41 -1.08
N ALA A 405 16.63 24.63 -1.27
CA ALA A 405 15.70 24.97 -2.35
C ALA A 405 16.44 25.62 -3.53
N VAL A 406 16.27 25.06 -4.73
CA VAL A 406 16.92 25.50 -5.96
C VAL A 406 15.86 25.90 -6.98
N VAL A 407 15.84 27.17 -7.37
CA VAL A 407 14.93 27.66 -8.41
C VAL A 407 15.49 27.28 -9.78
N VAL A 408 14.77 26.42 -10.48
CA VAL A 408 15.02 26.00 -11.86
C VAL A 408 14.33 26.98 -12.80
N LYS A 409 15.11 27.83 -13.47
CA LYS A 409 14.57 28.73 -14.49
C LYS A 409 14.09 27.91 -15.69
N LYS A 410 12.82 28.11 -16.07
CA LYS A 410 12.21 27.47 -17.24
C LYS A 410 12.88 27.89 -18.55
#